data_AF-A0A497KVQ4-F1
#
_entry.id   AF-A0A497KVQ4-F1
#
_cell.length_a   1.000
_cell.length_b   1.000
_cell.length_c   1.000
_cell.angle_alpha   90.00
_cell.angle_beta   90.00
_cell.angle_gamma   90.00
#
_symmetry.space_group_name_H-M   'P 1'
#
loop_
_entity.id
_entity.type
_entity.pdbx_description
1 polymer ?
#
loop_
_entity_poly.entity_id
_entity_poly.type
_entity_poly.pdbx_seq_one_letter_code
_entity_poly.pdbx_strand_id
1 'polypeptide(L)'
;MAEMGEAEELRRKLRVAIDAFRDERIRWFVGKSRDLVDSGLISLDKMDELVRYLLRDEMERHAIMREIEESGPLTASELAEKTGISLERVEEHVRVLCVVGELLPAGEKGGSVAYALKAPVEEIMSERRICPCETVVALLNRVLGLW
;
A
#
# COMPACT_ATOMS: atom_id res chain seq x y z
N MET A 1 -13.36 4.87 -25.76
CA MET A 1 -12.96 4.27 -24.47
C MET A 1 -13.44 2.84 -24.52
N ALA A 2 -12.53 1.86 -24.60
CA ALA A 2 -12.91 0.46 -24.70
C ALA A 2 -13.57 0.01 -23.38
N GLU A 3 -14.76 -0.59 -23.46
CA GLU A 3 -15.33 -1.34 -22.35
C GLU A 3 -14.32 -2.44 -21.97
N MET A 4 -13.64 -2.27 -20.84
CA MET A 4 -12.96 -3.38 -20.20
C MET A 4 -14.04 -4.39 -19.84
N GLY A 5 -14.00 -5.57 -20.46
CA GLY A 5 -14.95 -6.64 -20.15
C GLY A 5 -14.92 -6.94 -18.65
N GLU A 6 -16.07 -7.24 -18.07
CA GLU A 6 -16.25 -7.51 -16.63
C GLU A 6 -15.20 -8.50 -16.08
N ALA A 7 -14.83 -9.50 -16.87
CA ALA A 7 -13.79 -10.47 -16.54
C ALA A 7 -12.40 -9.84 -16.35
N GLU A 8 -12.04 -8.83 -17.15
CA GLU A 8 -10.74 -8.17 -17.08
C GLU A 8 -10.64 -7.25 -15.86
N GLU A 9 -11.72 -6.52 -15.55
CA GLU A 9 -11.78 -5.73 -14.32
C GLU A 9 -11.73 -6.62 -13.07
N LEU A 10 -12.38 -7.79 -13.10
CA LEU A 10 -12.30 -8.76 -12.02
C LEU A 10 -10.87 -9.29 -11.84
N ARG A 11 -10.17 -9.60 -12.94
CA ARG A 11 -8.75 -10.01 -12.90
C ARG A 11 -7.86 -8.93 -12.31
N ARG A 12 -8.07 -7.66 -12.69
CA ARG A 12 -7.33 -6.51 -12.14
C ARG A 12 -7.51 -6.44 -10.63
N LYS A 13 -8.76 -6.50 -10.15
CA LYS A 13 -9.07 -6.48 -8.72
C LYS A 13 -8.47 -7.67 -7.95
N LEU A 14 -8.55 -8.88 -8.52
CA LEU A 14 -7.96 -10.07 -7.91
C LEU A 14 -6.44 -9.98 -7.82
N ARG A 15 -5.77 -9.48 -8.85
CA ARG A 15 -4.32 -9.26 -8.84
C ARG A 15 -3.91 -8.28 -7.73
N VAL A 16 -4.58 -7.14 -7.64
CA VAL A 16 -4.35 -6.15 -6.57
C VAL A 16 -4.56 -6.77 -5.19
N ALA A 17 -5.62 -7.56 -5.01
CA ALA A 17 -5.85 -8.27 -3.76
C ALA A 17 -4.72 -9.26 -3.45
N ILE A 18 -4.31 -10.08 -4.41
CA ILE A 18 -3.20 -11.03 -4.26
C ILE A 18 -1.92 -10.30 -3.85
N ASP A 19 -1.61 -9.17 -4.51
CA ASP A 19 -0.42 -8.38 -4.20
C ASP A 19 -0.47 -7.83 -2.76
N ALA A 20 -1.61 -7.28 -2.35
CA ALA A 20 -1.83 -6.81 -0.99
C ALA A 20 -1.67 -7.93 0.06
N PHE A 21 -2.19 -9.13 -0.19
CA PHE A 21 -2.04 -10.28 0.72
C PHE A 21 -0.61 -10.84 0.76
N ARG A 22 0.14 -10.72 -0.35
CA ARG A 22 1.57 -11.08 -0.41
C ARG A 22 2.45 -10.04 0.31
N ASP A 23 1.96 -8.82 0.46
CA ASP A 23 2.70 -7.71 1.07
C ASP A 23 3.18 -8.07 2.48
N GLU A 24 4.44 -7.76 2.75
CA GLU A 24 5.10 -8.06 4.01
C GLU A 24 4.39 -7.39 5.19
N ARG A 25 3.79 -6.20 5.00
CA ARG A 25 3.09 -5.47 6.06
C ARG A 25 1.86 -6.22 6.54
N ILE A 26 1.05 -6.79 5.62
CA ILE A 26 -0.11 -7.61 5.98
C ILE A 26 0.34 -8.89 6.67
N ARG A 27 1.32 -9.60 6.10
CA ARG A 27 1.82 -10.85 6.67
C ARG A 27 2.36 -10.65 8.09
N TRP A 28 3.14 -9.60 8.31
CA TRP A 28 3.67 -9.26 9.62
C TRP A 28 2.55 -8.88 10.60
N PHE A 29 1.65 -7.98 10.20
CA PHE A 29 0.59 -7.48 11.08
C PHE A 29 -0.39 -8.58 11.48
N VAL A 30 -0.83 -9.41 10.52
CA VAL A 30 -1.67 -10.57 10.79
C VAL A 30 -0.92 -11.58 11.67
N GLY A 31 0.36 -11.84 11.40
CA GLY A 31 1.19 -12.73 12.21
C GLY A 31 1.36 -12.27 13.66
N LYS A 32 1.31 -10.95 13.92
CA LYS A 32 1.42 -10.35 15.26
C LYS A 32 0.09 -10.01 15.93
N SER A 33 -1.01 -10.06 15.18
CA SER A 33 -2.34 -9.68 15.66
C SER A 33 -2.72 -10.39 16.96
N ARG A 34 -2.45 -11.70 17.04
CA ARG A 34 -2.82 -12.51 18.21
C ARG A 34 -2.00 -12.15 19.45
N ASP A 35 -0.69 -12.01 19.30
CA ASP A 35 0.20 -11.59 20.39
C ASP A 35 -0.24 -10.23 20.97
N LEU A 36 -0.62 -9.29 20.10
CA LEU A 36 -1.09 -7.96 20.50
C LEU A 36 -2.42 -8.02 21.26
N VAL A 37 -3.37 -8.85 20.81
CA VAL A 37 -4.65 -9.04 21.52
C VAL A 37 -4.45 -9.75 22.86
N ASP A 38 -3.67 -10.84 22.88
CA ASP A 38 -3.42 -11.63 24.08
C ASP A 38 -2.62 -10.83 25.13
N SER A 39 -1.81 -9.85 24.71
CA SER A 39 -1.12 -8.90 25.61
C SER A 39 -2.04 -7.88 26.29
N GLY A 40 -3.30 -7.76 25.86
CA GLY A 40 -4.25 -6.76 26.36
C GLY A 40 -4.02 -5.33 25.86
N LEU A 41 -3.03 -5.10 24.98
CA LEU A 41 -2.74 -3.78 24.40
C LEU A 41 -3.88 -3.28 23.48
N ILE A 42 -4.64 -4.21 22.89
CA ILE A 42 -5.72 -3.91 21.95
C ILE A 42 -6.83 -4.95 22.07
N SER A 43 -8.08 -4.53 21.90
CA SER A 43 -9.23 -5.44 21.84
C SER A 43 -9.31 -6.16 20.49
N LEU A 44 -9.99 -7.31 20.46
CA LEU A 44 -10.23 -8.05 19.23
C LEU A 44 -10.95 -7.19 18.17
N ASP A 45 -12.01 -6.46 18.56
CA ASP A 45 -12.77 -5.61 17.61
C ASP A 45 -11.89 -4.53 16.97
N LYS A 46 -11.03 -3.88 17.77
CA LYS A 46 -10.10 -2.87 17.27
C LYS A 46 -9.02 -3.50 16.39
N MET A 47 -8.57 -4.70 16.71
CA MET A 47 -7.64 -5.45 15.87
C MET A 47 -8.26 -5.74 14.49
N ASP A 48 -9.50 -6.23 14.46
CA ASP A 48 -10.22 -6.52 13.22
C ASP A 48 -10.42 -5.26 12.36
N GLU A 49 -10.74 -4.12 12.98
CA GLU A 49 -10.80 -2.83 12.29
C GLU A 49 -9.46 -2.45 11.67
N LEU A 50 -8.36 -2.51 12.45
CA LEU A 50 -7.02 -2.20 11.96
C LEU A 50 -6.59 -3.09 10.80
N VAL A 51 -6.89 -4.39 10.87
CA VAL A 51 -6.61 -5.32 9.76
C VAL A 51 -7.36 -4.89 8.50
N ARG A 52 -8.64 -4.53 8.62
CA ARG A 52 -9.45 -4.06 7.46
C ARG A 52 -8.93 -2.75 6.88
N TYR A 53 -8.50 -1.81 7.73
CA TYR A 53 -7.90 -0.57 7.27
C TYR A 53 -6.58 -0.83 6.54
N LEU A 54 -5.69 -1.62 7.15
CA LEU A 54 -4.40 -1.95 6.56
C LEU A 54 -4.56 -2.67 5.22
N LEU A 55 -5.48 -3.63 5.12
CA LEU A 55 -5.76 -4.34 3.86
C LEU A 55 -6.24 -3.41 2.76
N ARG A 56 -7.18 -2.52 3.07
CA ARG A 56 -7.69 -1.55 2.11
C ARG A 56 -6.57 -0.65 1.60
N ASP A 57 -5.76 -0.15 2.52
CA ASP A 57 -4.64 0.72 2.22
C ASP A 57 -3.58 0.02 1.36
N GLU A 58 -3.26 -1.26 1.64
CA GLU A 58 -2.38 -2.03 0.77
C GLU A 58 -2.97 -2.28 -0.61
N MET A 59 -4.26 -2.65 -0.70
CA MET A 59 -4.92 -2.83 -1.99
C MET A 59 -4.87 -1.55 -2.82
N GLU A 60 -5.15 -0.40 -2.21
CA GLU A 60 -5.10 0.89 -2.91
C GLU A 60 -3.67 1.27 -3.34
N ARG A 61 -2.66 1.04 -2.50
CA ARG A 61 -1.25 1.25 -2.86
C ARG A 61 -0.81 0.37 -4.02
N HIS A 62 -1.16 -0.92 -3.98
CA HIS A 62 -0.84 -1.86 -5.07
C HIS A 62 -1.59 -1.52 -6.35
N ALA A 63 -2.83 -1.04 -6.27
CA ALA A 63 -3.55 -0.52 -7.43
C ALA A 63 -2.83 0.68 -8.06
N ILE A 64 -2.39 1.65 -7.23
CA ILE A 64 -1.62 2.82 -7.68
C ILE A 64 -0.31 2.37 -8.35
N MET A 65 0.46 1.49 -7.71
CA MET A 65 1.73 1.01 -8.25
C MET A 65 1.55 0.28 -9.57
N ARG A 66 0.57 -0.62 -9.69
CA ARG A 66 0.28 -1.34 -10.94
C ARG A 66 -0.18 -0.40 -12.05
N GLU A 67 -0.97 0.62 -11.74
CA GLU A 67 -1.39 1.60 -12.73
C GLU A 67 -0.21 2.40 -13.29
N ILE A 68 0.78 2.76 -12.44
CA ILE A 68 2.04 3.39 -12.88
C ILE A 68 2.90 2.41 -13.68
N GLU A 69 2.95 1.14 -13.29
CA GLU A 69 3.68 0.09 -14.02
C GLU A 69 3.14 -0.09 -15.44
N GLU A 70 1.81 -0.07 -15.60
CA GLU A 70 1.13 -0.30 -16.87
C GLU A 70 1.10 0.96 -17.76
N SER A 71 0.95 2.16 -17.17
CA SER A 71 0.74 3.42 -17.90
C SER A 71 1.98 4.33 -17.97
N GLY A 72 3.04 4.02 -17.23
CA GLY A 72 4.17 4.92 -17.02
C GLY A 72 3.88 6.00 -15.97
N PRO A 73 4.69 7.07 -15.89
CA PRO A 73 4.54 8.09 -14.86
C PRO A 73 3.20 8.82 -14.92
N LEU A 74 2.53 8.95 -13.75
CA LEU A 74 1.20 9.55 -13.63
C LEU A 74 1.15 10.57 -12.48
N THR A 75 0.28 11.57 -12.64
CA THR A 75 -0.09 12.52 -11.58
C THR A 75 -1.11 11.92 -10.62
N ALA A 76 -1.27 12.49 -9.42
CA ALA A 76 -2.28 12.04 -8.45
C ALA A 76 -3.71 12.09 -9.03
N SER A 77 -4.04 13.09 -9.84
CA SER A 77 -5.35 13.20 -10.51
C SER A 77 -5.57 12.10 -11.54
N GLU A 78 -4.57 11.80 -12.38
CA GLU A 78 -4.67 10.70 -13.36
C GLU A 78 -4.79 9.34 -12.66
N LEU A 79 -4.07 9.15 -11.55
CA LEU A 79 -4.19 7.96 -10.72
C LEU A 79 -5.57 7.82 -10.12
N ALA A 80 -6.16 8.90 -9.60
CA ALA A 80 -7.52 8.88 -9.06
C ALA A 80 -8.55 8.47 -10.12
N GLU A 81 -8.46 9.02 -11.33
CA GLU A 81 -9.35 8.65 -12.44
C GLU A 81 -9.20 7.17 -12.85
N LYS A 82 -7.95 6.69 -12.99
CA LYS A 82 -7.67 5.34 -13.51
C LYS A 82 -7.92 4.22 -12.49
N THR A 83 -7.68 4.49 -11.21
CA THR A 83 -7.88 3.53 -10.13
C THR A 83 -9.30 3.57 -9.55
N GLY A 84 -10.01 4.69 -9.71
CA GLY A 84 -11.29 4.93 -9.05
C GLY A 84 -11.16 5.25 -7.55
N ILE A 85 -9.94 5.47 -7.06
CA ILE A 85 -9.67 5.90 -5.69
C ILE A 85 -9.84 7.42 -5.64
N SER A 86 -10.44 7.93 -4.55
CA SER A 86 -10.58 9.38 -4.36
C SER A 86 -9.22 10.09 -4.37
N LEU A 87 -9.15 11.28 -4.97
CA LEU A 87 -7.92 12.08 -5.06
C LEU A 87 -7.20 12.25 -3.71
N GLU A 88 -7.93 12.57 -2.65
CA GLU A 88 -7.39 12.71 -1.29
C GLU A 88 -6.62 11.46 -0.84
N ARG A 89 -7.22 10.27 -0.97
CA ARG A 89 -6.58 9.00 -0.65
C ARG A 89 -5.40 8.69 -1.55
N VAL A 90 -5.48 9.02 -2.84
CA VAL A 90 -4.33 8.87 -3.76
C VAL A 90 -3.16 9.74 -3.30
N GLU A 91 -3.40 11.01 -2.94
CA GLU A 91 -2.35 11.90 -2.45
C GLU A 91 -1.72 11.41 -1.13
N GLU A 92 -2.52 10.86 -0.22
CA GLU A 92 -2.03 10.19 0.99
C GLU A 92 -1.12 8.99 0.66
N HIS A 93 -1.59 8.08 -0.20
CA HIS A 93 -0.82 6.88 -0.56
C HIS A 93 0.45 7.22 -1.32
N VAL A 94 0.39 8.15 -2.28
CA VAL A 94 1.57 8.59 -3.02
C VAL A 94 2.62 9.18 -2.07
N ARG A 95 2.22 9.99 -1.08
CA ARG A 95 3.15 10.46 -0.04
C ARG A 95 3.80 9.32 0.72
N VAL A 96 3.01 8.35 1.18
CA VAL A 96 3.54 7.17 1.90
C VAL A 96 4.51 6.40 1.01
N LEU A 97 4.14 6.11 -0.23
CA LEU A 97 4.95 5.38 -1.21
C LEU A 97 6.27 6.12 -1.53
N CYS A 98 6.26 7.46 -1.57
CA CYS A 98 7.48 8.25 -1.69
C CYS A 98 8.37 8.17 -0.43
N VAL A 99 7.77 8.23 0.76
CA VAL A 99 8.51 8.11 2.03
C VAL A 99 9.20 6.75 2.16
N VAL A 100 8.54 5.68 1.74
CA VAL A 100 9.15 4.33 1.73
C VAL A 100 10.03 4.07 0.51
N GLY A 101 10.13 5.03 -0.42
CA GLY A 101 11.00 4.97 -1.58
C GLY A 101 10.52 4.05 -2.70
N GLU A 102 9.24 3.70 -2.73
CA GLU A 102 8.63 2.88 -3.79
C GLU A 102 8.25 3.74 -5.02
N LEU A 103 7.90 5.01 -4.79
CA LEU A 103 7.64 6.02 -5.83
C LEU A 103 8.63 7.19 -5.77
N LEU A 104 8.97 7.71 -6.94
CA LEU A 104 9.85 8.87 -7.12
C LEU A 104 9.17 9.93 -7.98
N PRO A 105 9.35 11.25 -7.69
CA PRO A 105 8.93 12.31 -8.60
C PRO A 105 9.63 12.17 -9.96
N ALA A 106 8.87 12.25 -11.04
CA ALA A 106 9.29 12.00 -12.41
C ALA A 106 9.07 13.22 -13.34
N GLY A 107 9.08 14.42 -12.76
CA GLY A 107 8.83 15.68 -13.45
C GLY A 107 7.41 16.18 -13.27
N GLU A 108 6.99 17.08 -14.17
CA GLU A 108 5.68 17.73 -14.14
C GLU A 108 4.87 17.40 -15.39
N LYS A 109 3.57 17.18 -15.20
CA LYS A 109 2.59 16.98 -16.26
C LYS A 109 1.35 17.79 -15.93
N GLY A 110 0.94 18.69 -16.84
CA GLY A 110 -0.21 19.56 -16.62
C GLY A 110 -0.11 20.47 -15.39
N GLY A 111 1.11 20.86 -14.99
CA GLY A 111 1.35 21.68 -13.80
C GLY A 111 1.27 20.95 -12.46
N SER A 112 1.19 19.61 -12.49
CA SER A 112 1.23 18.75 -11.30
C SER A 112 2.40 17.78 -11.37
N VAL A 113 2.90 17.36 -10.21
CA VAL A 113 3.99 16.37 -10.13
C VAL A 113 3.49 15.01 -10.62
N ALA A 114 4.25 14.40 -11.53
CA ALA A 114 4.07 13.01 -11.93
C ALA A 114 5.00 12.09 -11.12
N TYR A 115 4.57 10.86 -10.88
CA TYR A 115 5.28 9.87 -10.07
C TYR A 115 5.59 8.63 -10.89
N ALA A 116 6.79 8.09 -10.72
CA ALA A 116 7.24 6.84 -11.33
C ALA A 116 7.62 5.81 -10.25
N LEU A 117 7.51 4.54 -10.60
CA LEU A 117 8.06 3.46 -9.77
C LEU A 117 9.58 3.53 -9.72
N LYS A 118 10.15 3.24 -8.55
CA LYS A 118 11.61 3.08 -8.40
C LYS A 118 12.13 1.84 -9.14
N ALA A 119 11.35 0.77 -9.13
CA ALA A 119 11.65 -0.53 -9.75
C ALA A 119 10.32 -1.23 -10.13
N PRO A 120 10.32 -2.32 -10.93
CA PRO A 120 9.12 -3.11 -11.19
C PRO A 120 8.43 -3.56 -9.88
N VAL A 121 7.10 -3.70 -9.89
CA VAL A 121 6.32 -3.98 -8.67
C VAL A 121 6.73 -5.30 -8.03
N GLU A 122 7.01 -6.34 -8.83
CA GLU A 122 7.50 -7.62 -8.30
C GLU A 122 8.86 -7.49 -7.62
N GLU A 123 9.76 -6.62 -8.10
CA GLU A 123 11.06 -6.36 -7.47
C GLU A 123 10.85 -5.65 -6.13
N ILE A 124 10.04 -4.59 -6.10
CA ILE A 124 9.65 -3.85 -4.89
C ILE A 124 9.02 -4.79 -3.84
N MET A 125 8.24 -5.78 -4.27
CA MET A 125 7.64 -6.80 -3.38
C MET A 125 8.63 -7.88 -2.92
N SER A 126 9.69 -8.14 -3.68
CA SER A 126 10.70 -9.16 -3.37
C SER A 126 11.79 -8.67 -2.41
N GLU A 127 12.06 -7.36 -2.39
CA GLU A 127 12.95 -6.74 -1.41
C GLU A 127 12.30 -6.80 -0.01
N ARG A 128 13.08 -7.18 1.02
CA ARG A 128 12.64 -7.07 2.42
C ARG A 128 12.36 -5.60 2.72
N ARG A 129 11.08 -5.25 2.89
CA ARG A 129 10.69 -3.89 3.20
C ARG A 129 10.88 -3.69 4.69
N ILE A 130 11.61 -2.64 5.07
CA ILE A 130 11.52 -2.15 6.44
C ILE A 130 10.10 -1.63 6.59
N CYS A 131 9.21 -2.44 7.19
CA CYS A 131 7.89 -2.00 7.59
C CYS A 131 8.12 -0.76 8.48
N PRO A 132 7.56 0.42 8.18
CA PRO A 132 7.63 1.56 9.10
C PRO A 132 7.15 1.15 10.51
N CYS A 133 6.19 0.24 10.52
CA CYS A 133 5.68 -0.56 11.62
C CYS A 133 6.72 -1.41 12.35
N GLU A 134 7.68 -2.04 11.68
CA GLU A 134 8.76 -2.79 12.32
C GLU A 134 9.74 -1.84 13.01
N THR A 135 10.04 -0.68 12.42
CA THR A 135 10.82 0.38 13.09
C THR A 135 10.06 0.95 14.28
N VAL A 136 8.75 1.24 14.14
CA VAL A 136 7.89 1.77 15.21
C VAL A 136 7.67 0.73 16.32
N VAL A 137 7.52 -0.55 15.98
CA VAL A 137 7.33 -1.65 16.94
C VAL A 137 8.66 -2.03 17.59
N ALA A 138 9.78 -2.00 16.87
CA ALA A 138 11.10 -2.09 17.48
C ALA A 138 11.33 -0.91 18.45
N LEU A 139 10.92 0.31 18.08
CA LEU A 139 10.96 1.47 18.98
C LEU A 139 10.03 1.29 20.18
N LEU A 140 8.78 0.87 19.98
CA LEU A 140 7.81 0.66 21.05
C LEU A 140 8.25 -0.47 21.98
N ASN A 141 8.74 -1.60 21.45
CA ASN A 141 9.32 -2.68 22.26
C ASN A 141 10.51 -2.18 23.09
N ARG A 142 11.37 -1.34 22.50
CA ARG A 142 12.51 -0.71 23.20
C ARG A 142 12.06 0.27 24.28
N VAL A 143 11.01 1.06 24.02
CA VAL A 143 10.44 2.04 24.97
C VAL A 143 9.65 1.35 26.10
N LEU A 144 8.97 0.25 25.78
CA LEU A 144 8.17 -0.54 26.73
C LEU A 144 8.99 -1.61 27.47
N GLY A 145 10.28 -1.77 27.18
CA GLY A 145 11.19 -2.69 27.86
C GLY A 145 10.84 -4.17 27.67
N LEU A 146 10.20 -4.53 26.55
CA LEU A 146 9.81 -5.90 26.24
C LEU A 146 10.96 -6.72 25.63
N TRP A 147 12.10 -6.08 25.37
CA TRP A 147 13.38 -6.64 24.90
C TRP A 147 14.55 -5.97 25.62
#